data_AF-A0A7S1RJE1-F1
#
_entry.id   AF-A0A7S1RJE1-F1
#
_cell.length_a   1.000
_cell.length_b   1.000
_cell.length_c   1.000
_cell.angle_alpha   90.00
_cell.angle_beta   90.00
_cell.angle_gamma   90.00
#
_symmetry.space_group_name_H-M   'P 1'
#
loop_
_entity.id
_entity.type
_entity.pdbx_description
1 polymer ?
#
loop_
_entity_poly.entity_id
_entity_poly.type
_entity_poly.pdbx_seq_one_letter_code
_entity_poly.pdbx_strand_id
1 'polypeptide(L)'
;IRIWQKAEKHRKWFNEVLFELFRRQHDLSEKDATNVAYAMALLATSEMHAAAGDGKGGAVAKPARGEEDLPFPLDRHRGVLYSMLSITDKNRRELNYAAVFQLQILELFLRLMVPKIYEDMQYNLKVLLAKARKVSLVVDDYMQNSSKMHRRISQWFARVGLHHRSEVFLGPFMLDIVIGEKVVVEVDGPSHFYKDTNSRSVASILKHTLLCALGFHVRHIPHQEWSQCGTPEKRTLYCSSFWQDVLHAE
;
A
#
# COMPACT_ATOMS: atom_id res chain seq x y z
N ILE A 1 -15.53 -3.29 -25.03
CA ILE A 1 -16.18 -1.97 -25.25
C ILE A 1 -16.92 -1.46 -24.00
N ARG A 2 -17.76 -2.25 -23.30
CA ARG A 2 -18.51 -1.80 -22.09
C ARG A 2 -17.66 -1.49 -20.83
N ILE A 3 -16.52 -2.13 -20.63
CA ILE A 3 -15.64 -1.88 -19.46
C ILE A 3 -14.86 -0.56 -19.64
N TRP A 4 -14.35 -0.32 -20.85
CA TRP A 4 -13.63 0.90 -21.22
C TRP A 4 -14.50 2.16 -21.12
N GLN A 5 -15.78 2.09 -21.53
CA GLN A 5 -16.71 3.21 -21.36
C GLN A 5 -17.01 3.55 -19.89
N LYS A 6 -16.98 2.56 -18.98
CA LYS A 6 -17.10 2.81 -17.55
C LYS A 6 -15.82 3.46 -17.00
N ALA A 7 -14.64 2.95 -17.34
CA ALA A 7 -13.36 3.49 -16.90
C ALA A 7 -13.17 4.97 -17.31
N GLU A 8 -13.52 5.31 -18.55
CA GLU A 8 -13.46 6.69 -19.05
C GLU A 8 -14.40 7.65 -18.29
N LYS A 9 -15.61 7.17 -17.94
CA LYS A 9 -16.59 7.93 -17.15
C LYS A 9 -16.11 8.16 -15.72
N HIS A 10 -15.48 7.15 -15.10
CA HIS A 10 -14.89 7.28 -13.76
C HIS A 10 -13.73 8.28 -13.75
N ARG A 11 -12.88 8.27 -14.78
CA ARG A 11 -11.75 9.20 -14.91
C ARG A 11 -12.19 10.65 -15.04
N LYS A 12 -13.22 10.93 -15.84
CA LYS A 12 -13.80 12.29 -15.98
C LYS A 12 -14.39 12.80 -14.67
N TRP A 13 -15.15 11.97 -13.97
CA TRP A 13 -15.72 12.32 -12.68
C TRP A 13 -14.63 12.67 -11.66
N PHE A 14 -13.54 11.90 -11.63
CA PHE A 14 -12.44 12.16 -10.70
C PHE A 14 -11.70 13.47 -11.00
N ASN A 15 -11.47 13.77 -12.28
CA ASN A 15 -10.88 15.05 -12.67
C ASN A 15 -11.74 16.24 -12.21
N GLU A 16 -13.07 16.12 -12.34
CA GLU A 16 -14.00 17.14 -11.88
C GLU A 16 -13.93 17.34 -10.35
N VAL A 17 -13.88 16.23 -9.60
CA VAL A 17 -13.76 16.28 -8.14
C VAL A 17 -12.44 16.92 -7.71
N LEU A 18 -11.31 16.54 -8.31
CA LEU A 18 -10.03 17.14 -7.98
C LEU A 18 -9.98 18.63 -8.33
N PHE A 19 -10.59 19.02 -9.44
CA PHE A 19 -10.69 20.42 -9.83
C PHE A 19 -11.53 21.22 -8.83
N GLU A 20 -12.68 20.71 -8.40
CA GLU A 20 -13.52 21.37 -7.40
C GLU A 20 -12.84 21.45 -6.03
N LEU A 21 -12.14 20.39 -5.61
CA LEU A 21 -11.32 20.39 -4.38
C LEU A 21 -10.21 21.46 -4.44
N PHE A 22 -9.57 21.61 -5.59
CA PHE A 22 -8.57 22.67 -5.79
C PHE A 22 -9.20 24.07 -5.72
N ARG A 23 -10.39 24.26 -6.29
CA ARG A 23 -11.11 25.55 -6.20
C ARG A 23 -11.49 25.91 -4.77
N ARG A 24 -11.91 24.92 -3.98
CA ARG A 24 -12.31 25.09 -2.57
C ARG A 24 -11.19 24.81 -1.57
N GLN A 25 -9.94 24.85 -2.02
CA GLN A 25 -8.79 24.49 -1.18
C GLN A 25 -8.68 25.34 0.10
N HIS A 26 -9.21 26.57 0.08
CA HIS A 26 -9.22 27.46 1.25
C HIS A 26 -10.20 27.01 2.35
N ASP A 27 -11.18 26.17 2.00
CA ASP A 27 -12.18 25.64 2.93
C ASP A 27 -11.75 24.29 3.54
N LEU A 28 -10.64 23.71 3.07
CA LEU A 28 -10.20 22.39 3.49
C LEU A 28 -9.40 22.45 4.79
N SER A 29 -9.74 21.54 5.72
CA SER A 29 -8.92 21.28 6.90
C SER A 29 -7.62 20.56 6.56
N GLU A 30 -6.69 20.51 7.51
CA GLU A 30 -5.47 19.69 7.44
C GLU A 30 -5.79 18.19 7.27
N LYS A 31 -6.87 17.73 7.90
CA LYS A 31 -7.37 16.36 7.78
C LYS A 31 -7.88 16.09 6.36
N ASP A 32 -8.68 16.99 5.80
CA ASP A 32 -9.21 16.84 4.45
C ASP A 32 -8.08 16.85 3.41
N ALA A 33 -7.14 17.80 3.55
CA ALA A 33 -5.99 17.90 2.67
C ALA A 33 -5.14 16.62 2.70
N THR A 34 -4.87 16.08 3.89
CA THR A 34 -4.09 14.84 4.03
C THR A 34 -4.83 13.63 3.44
N ASN A 35 -6.13 13.52 3.69
CA ASN A 35 -6.98 12.46 3.12
C ASN A 35 -7.01 12.52 1.60
N VAL A 36 -7.13 13.72 1.01
CA VAL A 36 -7.12 13.91 -0.45
C VAL A 36 -5.77 13.51 -1.02
N ALA A 37 -4.66 13.97 -0.42
CA ALA A 37 -3.32 13.61 -0.88
C ALA A 37 -3.07 12.09 -0.83
N TYR A 38 -3.52 11.42 0.23
CA TYR A 38 -3.47 9.96 0.34
C TYR A 38 -4.38 9.26 -0.68
N ALA A 39 -5.60 9.76 -0.90
CA ALA A 39 -6.52 9.23 -1.89
C ALA A 39 -5.98 9.34 -3.32
N MET A 40 -5.21 10.39 -3.63
CA MET A 40 -4.51 10.50 -4.91
C MET A 40 -3.47 9.39 -5.10
N ALA A 41 -2.74 8.99 -4.05
CA ALA A 41 -1.80 7.86 -4.10
C ALA A 41 -2.54 6.52 -4.28
N LEU A 42 -3.67 6.33 -3.60
CA LEU A 42 -4.53 5.17 -3.80
C LEU A 42 -5.02 5.10 -5.26
N LEU A 43 -5.53 6.20 -5.82
CA LEU A 43 -5.98 6.20 -7.20
C LEU A 43 -4.83 5.89 -8.17
N ALA A 44 -3.67 6.52 -7.98
CA ALA A 44 -2.50 6.24 -8.81
C ALA A 44 -2.13 4.75 -8.76
N THR A 45 -2.16 4.15 -7.58
CA THR A 45 -1.95 2.69 -7.40
C THR A 45 -2.99 1.87 -8.17
N SER A 46 -4.27 2.25 -8.08
CA SER A 46 -5.34 1.56 -8.79
C SER A 46 -5.16 1.62 -10.31
N GLU A 47 -4.75 2.76 -10.85
CA GLU A 47 -4.50 2.91 -12.29
C GLU A 47 -3.24 2.13 -12.73
N MET A 48 -2.16 2.16 -11.93
CA MET A 48 -0.96 1.35 -12.16
C MET A 48 -1.29 -0.15 -12.19
N HIS A 49 -2.11 -0.60 -11.24
CA HIS A 49 -2.52 -2.00 -11.18
C HIS A 49 -3.40 -2.39 -12.37
N ALA A 50 -4.36 -1.53 -12.76
CA ALA A 50 -5.20 -1.76 -13.93
C ALA A 50 -4.38 -1.81 -15.24
N ALA A 51 -3.34 -0.98 -15.35
CA ALA A 51 -2.45 -0.94 -16.52
C ALA A 51 -1.55 -2.17 -16.64
N ALA A 52 -1.16 -2.79 -15.52
CA ALA A 52 -0.32 -3.98 -15.50
C ALA A 52 -1.04 -5.27 -16.00
N GLY A 53 -2.38 -5.26 -16.07
CA GLY A 53 -3.21 -6.41 -16.48
C GLY A 53 -3.29 -7.55 -15.46
N ASP A 54 -4.28 -8.44 -15.61
CA ASP A 54 -4.56 -9.62 -14.77
C ASP A 54 -3.51 -10.76 -14.88
N GLY A 55 -2.24 -10.42 -15.09
CA GLY A 55 -1.14 -11.37 -15.08
C GLY A 55 -0.97 -11.97 -13.68
N LYS A 56 -1.13 -13.30 -13.57
CA LYS A 56 -0.96 -14.09 -12.35
C LYS A 56 0.25 -13.61 -11.54
N GLY A 57 -0.01 -13.07 -10.35
CA GLY A 57 1.04 -12.79 -9.36
C GLY A 57 1.46 -11.33 -9.24
N GLY A 58 0.52 -10.43 -8.94
CA GLY A 58 0.62 -9.45 -7.85
C GLY A 58 1.64 -8.30 -7.93
N ALA A 59 2.72 -8.39 -8.69
CA ALA A 59 3.73 -7.36 -8.75
C ALA A 59 3.33 -6.29 -9.76
N VAL A 60 3.00 -5.09 -9.27
CA VAL A 60 3.01 -3.89 -10.11
C VAL A 60 4.47 -3.68 -10.52
N ALA A 61 4.78 -3.94 -11.79
CA ALA A 61 6.12 -3.73 -12.31
C ALA A 61 6.55 -2.29 -12.02
N LYS A 62 7.78 -2.13 -11.52
CA LYS A 62 8.42 -0.81 -11.40
C LYS A 62 8.39 -0.18 -12.80
N PRO A 63 7.88 1.05 -12.99
CA PRO A 63 7.93 1.67 -14.30
C PRO A 63 9.40 1.68 -14.74
N ALA A 64 9.65 1.15 -15.94
CA ALA A 64 10.99 1.09 -16.50
C ALA A 64 11.60 2.50 -16.43
N ARG A 65 12.82 2.59 -15.89
CA ARG A 65 13.56 3.85 -15.90
C ARG A 65 13.83 4.22 -17.36
N GLY A 66 13.08 5.18 -17.87
CA GLY A 66 13.23 5.70 -19.21
C GLY A 66 12.06 5.34 -20.11
N GLU A 67 10.95 6.07 -19.97
CA GLU A 67 10.10 6.48 -21.09
C GLU A 67 9.20 7.63 -20.62
N GLU A 68 9.11 8.67 -21.44
CA GLU A 68 8.65 10.02 -21.09
C GLU A 68 7.12 10.21 -21.01
N ASP A 69 6.34 9.13 -21.06
CA ASP A 69 4.89 9.18 -20.87
C ASP A 69 4.50 8.43 -19.60
N LEU A 70 4.38 9.14 -18.47
CA LEU A 70 3.74 8.61 -17.27
C LEU A 70 2.25 8.97 -17.32
N PRO A 71 1.33 8.03 -17.63
CA PRO A 71 -0.09 8.33 -17.85
C PRO A 71 -0.91 8.36 -16.55
N PHE A 72 -0.26 8.51 -15.39
CA PHE A 72 -0.88 8.33 -14.07
C PHE A 72 -1.53 9.63 -13.55
N PRO A 73 -2.51 9.57 -12.64
CA PRO A 73 -3.29 10.73 -12.19
C PRO A 73 -2.45 11.85 -11.58
N LEU A 74 -1.35 11.48 -10.92
CA LEU A 74 -0.48 12.42 -10.22
C LEU A 74 0.28 13.34 -11.17
N ASP A 75 0.60 12.91 -12.39
CA ASP A 75 1.29 13.76 -13.36
C ASP A 75 0.39 14.92 -13.82
N ARG A 76 -0.91 14.62 -14.05
CA ARG A 76 -1.91 15.60 -14.46
C ARG A 76 -2.32 16.54 -13.33
N HIS A 77 -2.31 16.04 -12.09
CA HIS A 77 -2.87 16.73 -10.93
C HIS A 77 -1.84 17.08 -9.84
N ARG A 78 -0.56 17.17 -10.18
CA ARG A 78 0.52 17.51 -9.24
C ARG A 78 0.28 18.82 -8.48
N GLY A 79 -0.36 19.80 -9.12
CA GLY A 79 -0.72 21.07 -8.49
C GLY A 79 -1.71 20.88 -7.33
N VAL A 80 -2.65 19.94 -7.47
CA VAL A 80 -3.59 19.59 -6.40
C VAL A 80 -2.84 18.92 -5.25
N LEU A 81 -1.99 17.93 -5.54
CA LEU A 81 -1.15 17.27 -4.52
C LEU A 81 -0.33 18.29 -3.73
N TYR A 82 0.37 19.18 -4.41
CA TYR A 82 1.22 20.20 -3.75
C TYR A 82 0.41 21.19 -2.92
N SER A 83 -0.80 21.54 -3.39
CA SER A 83 -1.71 22.42 -2.65
C SER A 83 -2.20 21.74 -1.38
N MET A 84 -2.59 20.46 -1.46
CA MET A 84 -3.00 19.69 -0.29
C MET A 84 -1.86 19.58 0.72
N LEU A 85 -0.64 19.22 0.28
CA LEU A 85 0.53 19.18 1.15
C LEU A 85 0.88 20.55 1.76
N SER A 86 0.65 21.64 1.03
CA SER A 86 0.86 23.01 1.53
C SER A 86 -0.14 23.38 2.63
N ILE A 87 -1.41 22.96 2.50
CA ILE A 87 -2.42 23.13 3.56
C ILE A 87 -2.03 22.31 4.79
N THR A 88 -1.63 21.05 4.58
CA THR A 88 -1.12 20.18 5.64
C THR A 88 0.10 20.79 6.35
N ASP A 89 1.06 21.38 5.63
CA ASP A 89 2.26 22.01 6.22
C ASP A 89 1.94 23.27 7.04
N LYS A 90 1.00 24.10 6.56
CA LYS A 90 0.51 25.29 7.28
C LYS A 90 -0.12 24.92 8.61
N ASN A 91 -0.89 23.84 8.64
CA ASN A 91 -1.62 23.36 9.80
C ASN A 91 -0.93 22.17 10.50
N ARG A 92 0.39 22.00 10.31
CA ARG A 92 1.14 20.82 10.78
C ARG A 92 1.06 20.52 12.29
N ARG A 93 0.68 21.52 13.09
CA ARG A 93 0.52 21.38 14.56
C ARG A 93 -0.77 20.66 14.94
N GLU A 94 -1.71 20.56 14.02
CA GLU A 94 -3.04 19.96 14.21
C GLU A 94 -3.11 18.52 13.68
N LEU A 95 -1.99 18.01 13.14
CA LEU A 95 -1.94 16.65 12.58
C LEU A 95 -2.12 15.58 13.66
N ASN A 96 -3.19 14.82 13.51
CA ASN A 96 -3.44 13.63 14.30
C ASN A 96 -2.66 12.42 13.79
N TYR A 97 -2.71 11.32 14.55
CA TYR A 97 -2.05 10.06 14.22
C TYR A 97 -2.39 9.54 12.82
N ALA A 98 -3.67 9.54 12.43
CA ALA A 98 -4.11 9.03 11.13
C ALA A 98 -3.54 9.86 9.97
N ALA A 99 -3.47 11.19 10.12
CA ALA A 99 -2.87 12.07 9.14
C ALA A 99 -1.36 11.80 9.00
N VAL A 100 -0.64 11.65 10.11
CA VAL A 100 0.79 11.30 10.07
C VAL A 100 1.02 9.95 9.40
N PHE A 101 0.22 8.94 9.72
CA PHE A 101 0.27 7.61 9.09
C PHE A 101 0.08 7.69 7.57
N GLN A 102 -0.93 8.44 7.12
CA GLN A 102 -1.16 8.68 5.69
C GLN A 102 0.01 9.41 5.02
N LEU A 103 0.60 10.41 5.67
CA LEU A 103 1.79 11.11 5.17
C LEU A 103 3.02 10.20 5.07
N GLN A 104 3.20 9.26 5.99
CA GLN A 104 4.28 8.27 5.90
C GLN A 104 4.12 7.37 4.68
N ILE A 105 2.90 6.88 4.42
CA ILE A 105 2.62 6.06 3.24
C ILE A 105 2.79 6.90 1.96
N LEU A 106 2.29 8.14 1.95
CA LEU A 106 2.43 9.04 0.83
C LEU A 106 3.90 9.37 0.53
N GLU A 107 4.71 9.67 1.55
CA GLU A 107 6.17 9.89 1.38
C GLU A 107 6.83 8.68 0.72
N LEU A 108 6.52 7.49 1.24
CA LEU A 108 7.11 6.24 0.76
C LEU A 108 6.69 5.97 -0.70
N PHE A 109 5.42 6.19 -1.02
CA PHE A 109 4.90 6.07 -2.38
C PHE A 109 5.56 7.05 -3.33
N LEU A 110 5.64 8.33 -2.97
CA LEU A 110 6.24 9.36 -3.82
C LEU A 110 7.71 9.06 -4.11
N ARG A 111 8.46 8.65 -3.08
CA ARG A 111 9.89 8.34 -3.20
C ARG A 111 10.18 7.09 -4.03
N LEU A 112 9.33 6.07 -3.96
CA LEU A 112 9.58 4.78 -4.62
C LEU A 112 8.92 4.66 -6.00
N MET A 113 7.68 5.14 -6.12
CA MET A 113 6.84 4.89 -7.31
C MET A 113 6.86 6.05 -8.29
N VAL A 114 6.97 7.29 -7.82
CA VAL A 114 6.96 8.51 -8.65
C VAL A 114 8.09 9.49 -8.26
N PRO A 115 9.37 9.05 -8.30
CA PRO A 115 10.50 9.82 -7.77
C PRO A 115 10.65 11.20 -8.41
N LYS A 116 10.31 11.36 -9.70
CA LYS A 116 10.34 12.67 -10.38
C LYS A 116 9.43 13.71 -9.72
N ILE A 117 8.19 13.32 -9.35
CA ILE A 117 7.27 14.21 -8.63
C ILE A 117 7.82 14.55 -7.25
N TYR A 118 8.42 13.58 -6.56
CA TYR A 118 9.06 13.83 -5.27
C TYR A 118 10.25 14.79 -5.40
N GLU A 119 11.10 14.62 -6.41
CA GLU A 119 12.28 15.44 -6.68
C GLU A 119 11.94 16.86 -7.11
N ASP A 120 10.89 17.05 -7.90
CA ASP A 120 10.42 18.38 -8.34
C ASP A 120 9.71 19.18 -7.23
N MET A 121 9.35 18.52 -6.12
CA MET A 121 8.61 19.12 -5.03
C MET A 121 9.41 20.22 -4.29
N GLN A 122 8.70 21.28 -3.88
CA GLN A 122 9.26 22.34 -3.04
C GLN A 122 9.91 21.79 -1.75
N TYR A 123 11.00 22.45 -1.32
CA TYR A 123 11.81 21.99 -0.20
C TYR A 123 11.03 21.84 1.11
N ASN A 124 10.15 22.79 1.44
CA ASN A 124 9.35 22.75 2.67
C ASN A 124 8.43 21.51 2.72
N LEU A 125 7.84 21.11 1.59
CA LEU A 125 6.99 19.93 1.52
C LEU A 125 7.79 18.64 1.68
N LYS A 126 9.01 18.58 1.12
CA LYS A 126 9.94 17.47 1.39
C LYS A 126 10.30 17.40 2.87
N VAL A 127 10.51 18.54 3.53
CA VAL A 127 10.77 18.61 4.98
C VAL A 127 9.57 18.11 5.79
N LEU A 128 8.33 18.48 5.41
CA LEU A 128 7.12 17.95 6.03
C LEU A 128 7.08 16.42 5.96
N LEU A 129 7.24 15.85 4.75
CA LEU A 129 7.20 14.41 4.53
C LEU A 129 8.34 13.67 5.26
N ALA A 130 9.56 14.23 5.24
CA ALA A 130 10.71 13.66 5.94
C ALA A 130 10.53 13.69 7.47
N LYS A 131 9.85 14.70 8.02
CA LYS A 131 9.48 14.75 9.44
C LYS A 131 8.42 13.71 9.76
N ALA A 132 7.36 13.60 8.95
CA ALA A 132 6.33 12.58 9.13
C ALA A 132 6.92 11.17 9.15
N ARG A 133 7.84 10.86 8.21
CA ARG A 133 8.57 9.58 8.16
C ARG A 133 9.31 9.22 9.45
N LYS A 134 9.81 10.20 10.19
CA LYS A 134 10.59 9.99 11.43
C LYS A 134 9.72 9.76 12.67
N VAL A 135 8.41 9.99 12.58
CA VAL A 135 7.51 9.79 13.71
C VAL A 135 7.37 8.29 13.97
N SER A 136 7.73 7.83 15.17
CA SER A 136 7.42 6.46 15.59
C SER A 136 5.91 6.36 15.82
N LEU A 137 5.26 5.50 15.04
CA LEU A 137 3.83 5.20 15.19
C LEU A 137 3.60 3.86 15.89
N VAL A 138 4.60 3.33 16.59
CA VAL A 138 4.42 2.14 17.42
C VAL A 138 3.46 2.49 18.55
N VAL A 139 2.21 2.04 18.42
CA VAL A 139 1.18 2.14 19.45
C VAL A 139 1.21 0.84 20.25
N ASP A 140 1.63 0.93 21.52
CA ASP A 140 1.78 -0.22 22.40
C ASP A 140 0.49 -1.05 22.56
N ASP A 141 -0.69 -0.44 22.37
CA ASP A 141 -1.99 -1.09 22.54
C ASP A 141 -2.42 -1.98 21.36
N TYR A 142 -1.82 -1.86 20.17
CA TYR A 142 -2.16 -2.72 19.02
C TYR A 142 -1.36 -4.04 18.99
N MET A 143 -0.39 -4.21 19.90
CA MET A 143 0.62 -5.26 19.90
C MET A 143 0.19 -6.62 20.47
N GLN A 144 -1.09 -6.92 20.72
CA GLN A 144 -1.42 -8.15 21.48
C GLN A 144 -2.57 -9.03 21.03
N ASN A 145 -2.98 -9.05 19.76
CA ASN A 145 -3.78 -10.19 19.28
C ASN A 145 -3.61 -10.47 17.79
N SER A 146 -2.52 -11.14 17.43
CA SER A 146 -2.45 -11.82 16.14
C SER A 146 -3.72 -12.65 15.95
N SER A 147 -4.34 -12.53 14.78
CA SER A 147 -5.59 -13.21 14.49
C SER A 147 -5.45 -14.71 14.72
N LYS A 148 -6.56 -15.41 15.01
CA LYS A 148 -6.53 -16.88 15.14
C LYS A 148 -5.95 -17.55 13.88
N MET A 149 -6.17 -16.95 12.72
CA MET A 149 -5.62 -17.43 11.45
C MET A 149 -4.10 -17.24 11.39
N HIS A 150 -3.59 -16.05 11.73
CA HIS A 150 -2.16 -15.78 11.80
C HIS A 150 -1.44 -16.76 12.72
N ARG A 151 -1.91 -16.92 13.96
CA ARG A 151 -1.29 -17.84 14.93
C ARG A 151 -1.24 -19.27 14.41
N ARG A 152 -2.31 -19.70 13.74
CA ARG A 152 -2.35 -21.04 13.12
C ARG A 152 -1.34 -21.15 11.99
N ILE A 153 -1.27 -20.18 11.07
CA ILE A 153 -0.31 -20.18 9.96
C ILE A 153 1.12 -20.20 10.51
N SER A 154 1.44 -19.36 11.49
CA SER A 154 2.73 -19.34 12.17
C SER A 154 3.11 -20.71 12.75
N GLN A 155 2.18 -21.38 13.45
CA GLN A 155 2.42 -22.74 13.95
C GLN A 155 2.69 -23.75 12.83
N TRP A 156 2.00 -23.65 11.69
CA TRP A 156 2.22 -24.53 10.55
C TRP A 156 3.55 -24.25 9.84
N PHE A 157 3.94 -22.99 9.70
CA PHE A 157 5.26 -22.61 9.19
C PHE A 157 6.39 -23.21 10.05
N ALA A 158 6.28 -23.10 11.37
CA ALA A 158 7.25 -23.72 12.28
C ALA A 158 7.34 -25.25 12.09
N ARG A 159 6.22 -25.93 11.86
CA ARG A 159 6.18 -27.40 11.62
C ARG A 159 6.88 -27.83 10.34
N VAL A 160 6.86 -27.00 9.30
CA VAL A 160 7.54 -27.28 8.03
C VAL A 160 8.97 -26.73 7.99
N GLY A 161 9.51 -26.27 9.12
CA GLY A 161 10.87 -25.75 9.25
C GLY A 161 11.05 -24.30 8.81
N LEU A 162 9.98 -23.56 8.50
CA LEU A 162 10.05 -22.15 8.13
C LEU A 162 10.11 -21.29 9.39
N HIS A 163 11.33 -21.04 9.87
CA HIS A 163 11.58 -20.09 10.95
C HIS A 163 11.27 -18.66 10.49
N HIS A 164 10.55 -17.92 11.32
CA HIS A 164 10.04 -16.60 10.96
C HIS A 164 9.87 -15.70 12.18
N ARG A 165 9.81 -14.39 11.91
CA ARG A 165 9.40 -13.36 12.87
C ARG A 165 7.98 -12.95 12.56
N SER A 166 7.17 -12.67 13.57
CA SER A 166 5.81 -12.14 13.38
C SER A 166 5.70 -10.68 13.79
N GLU A 167 4.75 -9.97 13.21
CA GLU A 167 4.37 -8.59 13.58
C GLU A 167 5.57 -7.62 13.54
N VAL A 168 6.37 -7.70 12.47
CA VAL A 168 7.57 -6.90 12.30
C VAL A 168 7.21 -5.51 11.78
N PHE A 169 7.64 -4.46 12.47
CA PHE A 169 7.47 -3.09 11.97
C PHE A 169 8.47 -2.75 10.86
N LEU A 170 7.96 -2.17 9.77
CA LEU A 170 8.73 -1.62 8.66
C LEU A 170 8.12 -0.28 8.24
N GLY A 171 8.69 0.82 8.74
CA GLY A 171 8.14 2.15 8.53
C GLY A 171 6.70 2.24 9.04
N PRO A 172 5.72 2.67 8.23
CA PRO A 172 4.31 2.70 8.63
C PRO A 172 3.65 1.32 8.68
N PHE A 173 4.28 0.27 8.17
CA PHE A 173 3.64 -1.04 8.04
C PHE A 173 4.02 -1.97 9.19
N MET A 174 3.03 -2.71 9.68
CA MET A 174 3.24 -3.93 10.44
C MET A 174 3.14 -5.10 9.45
N LEU A 175 4.20 -5.90 9.38
CA LEU A 175 4.29 -7.09 8.54
C LEU A 175 3.85 -8.30 9.36
N ASP A 176 2.94 -9.12 8.82
CA ASP A 176 2.38 -10.23 9.60
C ASP A 176 3.44 -11.29 9.91
N ILE A 177 4.13 -11.78 8.88
CA ILE A 177 5.17 -12.79 9.01
C ILE A 177 6.35 -12.45 8.08
N VAL A 178 7.57 -12.52 8.60
CA VAL A 178 8.82 -12.35 7.85
C VAL A 178 9.66 -13.62 7.97
N ILE A 179 9.91 -14.27 6.84
CA ILE A 179 10.76 -15.46 6.73
C ILE A 179 12.12 -15.02 6.16
N GLY A 180 13.21 -15.33 6.88
CA GLY A 180 14.53 -14.81 6.56
C GLY A 180 14.58 -13.28 6.57
N GLU A 181 15.19 -12.70 5.52
CA GLU A 181 15.36 -11.24 5.40
C GLU A 181 14.42 -10.57 4.40
N LYS A 182 14.03 -11.27 3.32
CA LYS A 182 13.31 -10.66 2.18
C LYS A 182 11.92 -11.21 1.93
N VAL A 183 11.53 -12.35 2.50
CA VAL A 183 10.20 -12.93 2.26
C VAL A 183 9.21 -12.43 3.30
N VAL A 184 8.18 -11.73 2.83
CA VAL A 184 7.06 -11.26 3.66
C VAL A 184 5.83 -12.07 3.32
N VAL A 185 5.16 -12.60 4.33
CA VAL A 185 3.88 -13.29 4.20
C VAL A 185 2.80 -12.47 4.88
N GLU A 186 1.85 -11.97 4.10
CA GLU A 186 0.68 -11.22 4.55
C GLU A 186 -0.52 -12.15 4.70
N VAL A 187 -1.14 -12.14 5.87
CA VAL A 187 -2.28 -12.98 6.27
C VAL A 187 -3.57 -12.20 6.05
N ASP A 188 -4.10 -12.24 4.82
CA ASP A 188 -5.22 -11.39 4.41
C ASP A 188 -6.57 -11.86 4.98
N GLY A 189 -7.04 -11.15 6.00
CA GLY A 189 -8.40 -11.28 6.51
C GLY A 189 -9.46 -10.65 5.58
N PRO A 190 -10.76 -10.78 5.89
CA PRO A 190 -11.85 -10.25 5.05
C PRO A 190 -11.75 -8.74 4.75
N SER A 191 -11.20 -7.94 5.67
CA SER A 191 -11.01 -6.48 5.48
C SER A 191 -10.04 -6.11 4.36
N HIS A 192 -9.22 -7.05 3.89
CA HIS A 192 -8.26 -6.82 2.81
C HIS A 192 -8.93 -6.84 1.43
N PHE A 193 -10.21 -7.20 1.35
CA PHE A 193 -10.97 -7.37 0.11
C PHE A 193 -12.13 -6.39 0.06
N TYR A 194 -12.54 -6.00 -1.16
CA TYR A 194 -13.81 -5.29 -1.32
C TYR A 194 -14.96 -6.22 -0.91
N LYS A 195 -15.95 -5.64 -0.21
CA LYS A 195 -17.10 -6.37 0.31
C LYS A 195 -17.75 -7.22 -0.78
N ASP A 196 -18.00 -8.49 -0.46
CA ASP A 196 -18.64 -9.47 -1.36
C ASP A 196 -17.85 -9.76 -2.66
N THR A 197 -16.54 -9.52 -2.64
CA THR A 197 -15.63 -9.85 -3.76
C THR A 197 -14.38 -10.57 -3.27
N ASN A 198 -13.66 -11.21 -4.20
CA ASN A 198 -12.29 -11.71 -3.95
C ASN A 198 -11.21 -10.73 -4.43
N SER A 199 -11.60 -9.49 -4.78
CA SER A 199 -10.68 -8.47 -5.23
C SER A 199 -10.11 -7.72 -4.03
N ARG A 200 -8.78 -7.66 -3.94
CA ARG A 200 -8.08 -6.90 -2.90
C ARG A 200 -8.43 -5.41 -2.96
N SER A 201 -8.52 -4.78 -1.80
CA SER A 201 -8.68 -3.34 -1.71
C SER A 201 -7.47 -2.62 -2.29
N VAL A 202 -7.65 -1.40 -2.80
CA VAL A 202 -6.54 -0.59 -3.31
C VAL A 202 -5.52 -0.27 -2.20
N ALA A 203 -5.93 -0.18 -0.94
CA ALA A 203 -4.99 -0.03 0.18
C ALA A 203 -4.10 -1.26 0.37
N SER A 204 -4.66 -2.47 0.25
CA SER A 204 -3.91 -3.73 0.28
C SER A 204 -2.94 -3.84 -0.91
N ILE A 205 -3.38 -3.42 -2.09
CA ILE A 205 -2.55 -3.38 -3.30
C ILE A 205 -1.41 -2.35 -3.15
N LEU A 206 -1.69 -1.19 -2.56
CA LEU A 206 -0.68 -0.17 -2.27
C LEU A 206 0.39 -0.71 -1.31
N LYS A 207 -0.01 -1.33 -0.20
CA LYS A 207 0.93 -1.96 0.75
C LYS A 207 1.81 -2.98 0.03
N HIS A 208 1.21 -3.91 -0.70
CA HIS A 208 1.95 -4.91 -1.49
C HIS A 208 2.95 -4.26 -2.45
N THR A 209 2.50 -3.26 -3.21
CA THR A 209 3.33 -2.54 -4.20
C THR A 209 4.53 -1.87 -3.55
N LEU A 210 4.33 -1.20 -2.41
CA LEU A 210 5.42 -0.53 -1.70
C LEU A 210 6.42 -1.50 -1.09
N LEU A 211 5.95 -2.64 -0.54
CA LEU A 211 6.84 -3.68 -0.02
C LEU A 211 7.68 -4.32 -1.13
N CYS A 212 7.07 -4.63 -2.28
CA CYS A 212 7.81 -5.10 -3.47
C CYS A 212 8.81 -4.04 -3.96
N ALA A 213 8.43 -2.76 -3.99
CA ALA A 213 9.33 -1.68 -4.38
C ALA A 213 10.51 -1.45 -3.41
N LEU A 214 10.34 -1.84 -2.14
CA LEU A 214 11.41 -1.91 -1.13
C LEU A 214 12.32 -3.14 -1.28
N GLY A 215 12.00 -4.06 -2.19
CA GLY A 215 12.81 -5.24 -2.49
C GLY A 215 12.38 -6.51 -1.74
N PHE A 216 11.20 -6.52 -1.11
CA PHE A 216 10.66 -7.71 -0.47
C PHE A 216 9.93 -8.61 -1.48
N HIS A 217 10.02 -9.91 -1.27
CA HIS A 217 9.18 -10.91 -1.93
C HIS A 217 7.92 -11.12 -1.09
N VAL A 218 6.82 -10.49 -1.52
CA VAL A 218 5.55 -10.49 -0.78
C VAL A 218 4.64 -11.60 -1.27
N ARG A 219 4.25 -12.50 -0.37
CA ARG A 219 3.29 -13.57 -0.60
C ARG A 219 2.06 -13.35 0.28
N HIS A 220 0.89 -13.59 -0.28
CA HIS A 220 -0.37 -13.43 0.44
C HIS A 220 -0.96 -14.80 0.76
N ILE A 221 -1.54 -14.93 1.95
CA ILE A 221 -2.40 -16.06 2.33
C ILE A 221 -3.82 -15.50 2.54
N PRO A 222 -4.67 -15.50 1.50
CA PRO A 222 -6.08 -15.16 1.63
C PRO A 222 -6.82 -16.07 2.60
N HIS A 223 -7.68 -15.51 3.44
CA HIS A 223 -8.49 -16.32 4.36
C HIS A 223 -9.36 -17.35 3.65
N GLN A 224 -9.82 -17.06 2.42
CA GLN A 224 -10.57 -17.99 1.59
C GLN A 224 -9.72 -19.21 1.22
N GLU A 225 -8.48 -19.01 0.77
CA GLU A 225 -7.55 -20.09 0.41
C GLU A 225 -7.16 -20.93 1.63
N TRP A 226 -6.85 -20.26 2.74
CA TRP A 226 -6.52 -20.94 3.99
C TRP A 226 -7.67 -21.83 4.49
N SER A 227 -8.91 -21.35 4.35
CA SER A 227 -10.11 -22.11 4.73
C SER A 227 -10.33 -23.36 3.87
N GLN A 228 -9.89 -23.35 2.61
CA GLN A 228 -9.95 -24.51 1.71
C GLN A 228 -8.91 -25.59 2.04
N CYS A 229 -7.86 -25.24 2.78
CA CYS A 229 -6.89 -26.18 3.35
C CYS A 229 -7.51 -26.88 4.57
N GLY A 230 -8.54 -27.69 4.34
CA GLY A 230 -9.35 -28.34 5.37
C GLY A 230 -8.67 -29.50 6.10
N THR A 231 -7.62 -30.10 5.51
CA THR A 231 -6.89 -31.23 6.11
C THR A 231 -5.47 -30.84 6.54
N PRO A 232 -4.89 -31.51 7.56
CA PRO A 232 -3.50 -31.33 7.98
C PRO A 232 -2.49 -31.45 6.83
N GLU A 233 -2.68 -32.42 5.93
CA GLU A 233 -1.78 -32.70 4.81
C GLU A 233 -1.79 -31.55 3.82
N LYS A 234 -2.98 -31.03 3.47
CA LYS A 234 -3.12 -29.86 2.59
C LYS A 234 -2.47 -28.62 3.20
N ARG A 235 -2.65 -28.38 4.50
CA ARG A 235 -1.99 -27.26 5.20
C ARG A 235 -0.48 -27.40 5.19
N THR A 236 0.02 -28.60 5.43
CA THR A 236 1.46 -28.91 5.38
C THR A 236 2.01 -28.61 3.99
N LEU A 237 1.38 -29.13 2.92
CA LEU A 237 1.81 -28.88 1.55
C LEU A 237 1.75 -27.40 1.17
N TYR A 238 0.67 -26.71 1.55
CA TYR A 238 0.52 -25.27 1.29
C TYR A 238 1.61 -24.46 1.98
N CYS A 239 1.86 -24.69 3.27
CA CYS A 239 2.95 -24.03 3.99
C CYS A 239 4.33 -24.39 3.44
N SER A 240 4.57 -25.66 3.08
CA SER A 240 5.84 -26.09 2.48
C SER A 240 6.12 -25.42 1.13
N SER A 241 5.09 -25.02 0.37
CA SER A 241 5.29 -24.32 -0.91
C SER A 241 6.06 -22.99 -0.78
N PHE A 242 6.04 -22.36 0.40
CA PHE A 242 6.75 -21.11 0.67
C PHE A 242 8.28 -21.30 0.72
N TRP A 243 8.78 -22.53 0.84
CA TRP A 243 10.22 -22.79 0.70
C TRP A 243 10.76 -22.36 -0.67
N GLN A 244 9.95 -22.44 -1.73
CA GLN A 244 10.37 -21.96 -3.05
C GLN A 244 10.66 -20.46 -3.02
N ASP A 245 9.80 -19.68 -2.37
CA ASP A 245 9.99 -18.23 -2.24
C ASP A 245 11.25 -17.89 -1.42
N VAL A 246 11.56 -18.67 -0.38
CA VAL A 246 12.77 -18.51 0.44
C VAL A 246 14.03 -18.79 -0.37
N LEU A 247 14.06 -19.93 -1.08
CA LEU A 247 15.22 -20.33 -1.88
C LEU A 247 15.49 -19.40 -3.07
N HIS A 248 14.47 -18.70 -3.58
CA HIS A 248 14.62 -17.71 -4.65
C HIS A 248 15.00 -16.32 -4.14
N ALA A 249 14.87 -16.06 -2.84
CA ALA A 249 15.13 -14.75 -2.22
C ALA A 249 16.55 -14.61 -1.63
N GLU A 250 17.25 -15.73 -1.42
CA GLU A 250 18.69 -15.80 -1.11
C GLU A 250 19.55 -15.41 -2.32
#